data_AF-A0A349DL95-F1
#
_entry.id   AF-A0A349DL95-F1
#
_cell.length_a   1.000
_cell.length_b   1.000
_cell.length_c   1.000
_cell.angle_alpha   90.00
_cell.angle_beta   90.00
_cell.angle_gamma   90.00
#
_symmetry.space_group_name_H-M   'P 1'
#
loop_
_entity.id
_entity.type
_entity.pdbx_description
1 polymer ?
#
loop_
_entity_poly.entity_id
_entity_poly.type
_entity_poly.pdbx_seq_one_letter_code
_entity_poly.pdbx_strand_id
1 'polypeptide(L)'
;MNKTKYFKGFISRKCQNLYITAIVKLSILSLMVIFAIYGYFEVQHEVPLIIGGITLLYMISVFYDSRGDLKGGEYWLQLIEEQPEQIVWIKPIQVSYKTGWITTDQELQFQILTRDKLKIRFTCDEGEQKTLFDGAQTYLPKVHFGYSDEVSHLFDKSPKAFISQLEEEGLYQPIASFARAQS
;
A
#
# COMPACT_ATOMS: atom_id res chain seq x y z
N MET A 1 24.06 9.41 -13.71
CA MET A 1 22.93 8.51 -14.05
C MET A 1 21.64 9.18 -13.57
N ASN A 2 20.60 9.30 -14.40
CA ASN A 2 19.45 10.19 -14.14
C ASN A 2 18.51 9.61 -13.06
N LYS A 3 18.69 10.03 -11.79
CA LYS A 3 17.94 9.54 -10.60
C LYS A 3 16.41 9.55 -10.80
N THR A 4 15.91 10.54 -11.53
CA THR A 4 14.49 10.68 -11.92
C THR A 4 13.93 9.48 -12.66
N LYS A 5 14.68 8.94 -13.63
CA LYS A 5 14.22 7.80 -14.45
C LYS A 5 14.13 6.52 -13.61
N TYR A 6 15.02 6.36 -12.62
CA TYR A 6 15.03 5.21 -11.74
C TYR A 6 13.85 5.21 -10.77
N PHE A 7 13.54 6.35 -10.14
CA PHE A 7 12.42 6.44 -9.21
C PHE A 7 11.07 6.20 -9.89
N LYS A 8 10.82 6.86 -11.03
CA LYS A 8 9.57 6.66 -11.78
C LYS A 8 9.43 5.21 -12.26
N GLY A 9 10.50 4.63 -12.82
CA GLY A 9 10.50 3.22 -13.21
C GLY A 9 10.26 2.27 -12.03
N PHE A 10 10.82 2.59 -10.86
CA PHE A 10 10.62 1.84 -9.62
C PHE A 10 9.16 1.86 -9.16
N ILE A 11 8.55 3.05 -9.00
CA ILE A 11 7.15 3.18 -8.56
C ILE A 11 6.21 2.50 -9.55
N SER A 12 6.38 2.75 -10.85
CA SER A 12 5.55 2.13 -11.90
C SER A 12 5.59 0.61 -11.81
N ARG A 13 6.79 0.01 -11.75
CA ARG A 13 6.96 -1.43 -11.69
C ARG A 13 6.36 -2.04 -10.43
N LYS A 14 6.63 -1.46 -9.26
CA LYS A 14 6.10 -1.97 -7.98
C LYS A 14 4.57 -1.91 -7.95
N CYS A 15 4.00 -0.77 -8.32
CA CYS A 15 2.54 -0.60 -8.35
C CYS A 15 1.86 -1.47 -9.40
N GLN A 16 2.49 -1.67 -10.56
CA GLN A 16 1.98 -2.58 -11.59
C GLN A 16 2.00 -4.04 -11.13
N ASN A 17 3.05 -4.45 -10.41
CA ASN A 17 3.11 -5.80 -9.84
C ASN A 17 2.03 -6.01 -8.77
N LEU A 18 1.76 -4.99 -7.94
CA LEU A 18 0.66 -5.03 -6.97
C LEU A 18 -0.70 -5.15 -7.67
N TYR A 19 -0.93 -4.37 -8.73
CA TYR A 19 -2.14 -4.46 -9.55
C TYR A 19 -2.33 -5.88 -10.11
N ILE A 20 -1.32 -6.45 -10.75
CA ILE A 20 -1.38 -7.81 -11.30
C ILE A 20 -1.69 -8.81 -10.19
N THR A 21 -1.02 -8.70 -9.05
CA THR A 21 -1.25 -9.59 -7.89
C THR A 21 -2.69 -9.49 -7.37
N ALA A 22 -3.24 -8.28 -7.26
CA ALA A 22 -4.62 -8.06 -6.84
C ALA A 22 -5.63 -8.64 -7.84
N ILE A 23 -5.42 -8.42 -9.14
CA ILE A 23 -6.28 -8.97 -10.20
C ILE A 23 -6.23 -10.51 -10.23
N VAL A 24 -5.06 -11.11 -10.05
CA VAL A 24 -4.92 -12.57 -9.97
C VAL A 24 -5.68 -13.12 -8.76
N LYS A 25 -5.53 -12.50 -7.58
CA LYS A 25 -6.28 -12.90 -6.37
C LYS A 25 -7.80 -12.82 -6.59
N LEU A 26 -8.29 -11.72 -7.15
CA LEU A 26 -9.73 -11.54 -7.42
C LEU A 26 -10.24 -12.52 -8.48
N SER A 27 -9.45 -12.84 -9.49
CA SER A 27 -9.78 -13.85 -10.51
C SER A 27 -9.92 -15.25 -9.89
N ILE A 28 -8.98 -15.65 -9.03
CA ILE A 28 -9.04 -16.94 -8.32
C ILE A 28 -10.30 -17.01 -7.45
N LEU A 29 -10.58 -15.97 -6.68
CA LEU A 29 -11.79 -15.92 -5.83
C LEU A 29 -13.07 -15.96 -6.67
N SER A 30 -13.09 -15.33 -7.85
CA SER A 30 -14.24 -15.35 -8.75
C SER A 30 -14.49 -16.75 -9.30
N LEU A 31 -13.44 -17.48 -9.67
CA LEU A 31 -13.55 -18.88 -10.09
C LEU A 31 -14.09 -19.78 -8.97
N MET A 32 -13.67 -19.56 -7.73
CA MET A 32 -14.19 -20.30 -6.57
C MET A 32 -15.69 -20.06 -6.37
N VAL A 33 -16.17 -18.82 -6.51
CA VAL A 33 -17.61 -18.50 -6.43
C VAL A 33 -18.37 -19.18 -7.56
N ILE A 34 -17.86 -19.16 -8.80
CA ILE A 34 -18.49 -19.85 -9.93
C ILE A 34 -18.58 -21.36 -9.69
N PHE A 35 -17.51 -21.98 -9.19
CA PHE A 35 -17.49 -23.41 -8.88
C PHE A 35 -18.49 -23.77 -7.77
N ALA A 36 -18.60 -22.93 -6.74
CA ALA A 36 -19.59 -23.09 -5.68
C ALA A 36 -21.04 -23.01 -6.21
N ILE A 37 -21.31 -22.07 -7.13
CA ILE A 37 -22.62 -21.96 -7.79
C ILE A 37 -22.90 -23.21 -8.63
N TYR A 38 -21.94 -23.67 -9.42
CA TYR A 38 -22.09 -24.87 -10.25
C TYR A 38 -22.36 -26.13 -9.39
N GLY A 39 -21.56 -26.32 -8.33
CA GLY A 39 -21.73 -27.43 -7.39
C GLY A 39 -23.07 -27.41 -6.65
N TYR A 40 -23.64 -26.22 -6.38
CA TYR A 40 -24.99 -26.09 -5.83
C TYR A 40 -26.05 -26.65 -6.80
N PHE A 41 -25.96 -26.33 -8.10
CA PHE A 41 -26.93 -26.80 -9.09
C PHE A 41 -26.86 -28.32 -9.33
N GLU A 42 -25.65 -28.89 -9.31
CA GLU A 42 -25.46 -30.33 -9.59
C GLU A 42 -25.75 -31.22 -8.38
N VAL A 43 -25.28 -30.83 -7.19
CA VAL A 43 -25.34 -31.67 -5.98
C VAL A 43 -26.53 -31.33 -5.09
N GLN A 44 -27.16 -30.15 -5.28
CA GLN A 44 -28.31 -29.68 -4.50
C GLN A 44 -28.10 -29.69 -2.97
N HIS A 45 -26.85 -29.60 -2.53
CA HIS A 45 -26.50 -29.46 -1.12
C HIS A 45 -26.29 -28.00 -0.74
N GLU A 46 -26.48 -27.69 0.54
CA GLU A 46 -26.31 -26.33 1.08
C GLU A 46 -24.84 -25.94 1.26
N VAL A 47 -23.93 -26.92 1.33
CA VAL A 47 -22.49 -26.71 1.57
C VAL A 47 -21.83 -25.80 0.51
N PRO A 48 -22.03 -26.01 -0.81
CA PRO A 48 -21.54 -25.08 -1.83
C PRO A 48 -22.02 -23.63 -1.64
N LEU A 49 -23.27 -23.40 -1.21
CA LEU A 49 -23.77 -22.03 -0.96
C LEU A 49 -23.02 -21.35 0.20
N ILE A 50 -22.76 -22.08 1.29
CA ILE A 50 -22.01 -21.55 2.44
C ILE A 50 -20.58 -21.17 2.00
N ILE A 51 -19.90 -22.06 1.27
CA ILE A 51 -18.53 -21.80 0.77
C ILE A 51 -18.54 -20.60 -0.19
N GLY A 52 -19.51 -20.53 -1.11
CA GLY A 52 -19.67 -19.41 -2.02
C GLY A 52 -19.89 -18.08 -1.30
N GLY A 53 -20.75 -18.07 -0.27
CA GLY A 53 -21.01 -16.90 0.56
C GLY A 53 -19.78 -16.38 1.30
N ILE A 54 -19.02 -17.27 1.95
CA ILE A 54 -17.76 -16.91 2.63
C ILE A 54 -16.74 -16.36 1.64
N THR A 55 -16.61 -17.01 0.48
CA THR A 55 -15.68 -16.58 -0.58
C THR A 55 -16.05 -15.18 -1.10
N LEU A 56 -17.35 -14.90 -1.28
CA LEU A 56 -17.82 -13.59 -1.71
C LEU A 56 -17.51 -12.51 -0.67
N LEU A 57 -17.75 -12.78 0.62
CA LEU A 57 -17.41 -11.84 1.70
C LEU A 57 -15.90 -11.56 1.73
N TYR A 58 -15.07 -12.59 1.58
CA TYR A 58 -13.63 -12.44 1.51
C TYR A 58 -13.20 -11.62 0.27
N MET A 59 -13.82 -11.85 -0.89
CA MET A 59 -13.58 -11.06 -2.10
C MET A 59 -13.91 -9.58 -1.90
N ILE A 60 -15.03 -9.26 -1.25
CA ILE A 60 -15.40 -7.89 -0.90
C ILE A 60 -14.31 -7.27 0.00
N SER A 61 -13.86 -7.99 1.02
CA SER A 61 -12.77 -7.53 1.90
C SER A 61 -11.50 -7.22 1.12
N VAL A 62 -11.05 -8.15 0.26
CA VAL A 62 -9.86 -7.96 -0.58
C VAL A 62 -10.03 -6.76 -1.51
N PHE A 63 -11.20 -6.58 -2.12
CA PHE A 63 -11.48 -5.43 -2.98
C PHE A 63 -11.35 -4.10 -2.23
N TYR A 64 -11.90 -4.00 -1.02
CA TYR A 64 -11.81 -2.79 -0.21
C TYR A 64 -10.37 -2.47 0.24
N ASP A 65 -9.60 -3.50 0.60
CA ASP A 65 -8.22 -3.35 1.05
C ASP A 65 -7.24 -3.05 -0.09
N SER A 66 -7.46 -3.62 -1.27
CA SER A 66 -6.61 -3.46 -2.46
C SER A 66 -7.05 -2.35 -3.40
N ARG A 67 -7.94 -1.42 -2.99
CA ARG A 67 -8.38 -0.31 -3.85
C ARG A 67 -7.23 0.52 -4.43
N GLY A 68 -6.15 0.71 -3.67
CA GLY A 68 -4.95 1.40 -4.15
C GLY A 68 -4.11 0.54 -5.09
N ASP A 69 -3.96 -0.75 -4.80
CA ASP A 69 -3.25 -1.72 -5.65
C ASP A 69 -3.92 -1.82 -7.03
N LEU A 70 -5.25 -1.82 -7.07
CA LEU A 70 -6.07 -1.93 -8.29
C LEU A 70 -5.97 -0.72 -9.23
N LYS A 71 -5.27 0.34 -8.84
CA LYS A 71 -5.04 1.51 -9.70
C LYS A 71 -3.89 1.33 -10.69
N GLY A 72 -2.93 0.45 -10.41
CA GLY A 72 -1.79 0.19 -11.31
C GLY A 72 -0.72 1.28 -11.32
N GLY A 73 0.36 1.03 -12.05
CA GLY A 73 1.56 1.88 -12.01
C GLY A 73 1.38 3.28 -12.61
N GLU A 74 0.62 3.40 -13.69
CA GLU A 74 0.40 4.68 -14.37
C GLU A 74 -0.34 5.67 -13.49
N TYR A 75 -1.39 5.23 -12.77
CA TYR A 75 -2.13 6.08 -11.85
C TYR A 75 -1.23 6.67 -10.76
N TRP A 76 -0.41 5.84 -10.11
CA TRP A 76 0.47 6.30 -9.03
C TRP A 76 1.58 7.22 -9.54
N LEU A 77 2.09 6.98 -10.74
CA LEU A 77 3.01 7.92 -11.38
C LEU A 77 2.35 9.26 -11.69
N GLN A 78 1.16 9.25 -12.30
CA GLN A 78 0.42 10.47 -12.59
C GLN A 78 0.12 11.25 -11.31
N LEU A 79 -0.25 10.55 -10.23
CA LEU A 79 -0.49 11.17 -8.93
C LEU A 79 0.77 11.88 -8.39
N ILE A 80 1.95 11.27 -8.51
CA ILE A 80 3.22 11.87 -8.08
C ILE A 80 3.59 13.09 -8.95
N GLU A 81 3.30 13.03 -10.25
CA GLU A 81 3.72 14.06 -11.20
C GLU A 81 2.78 15.26 -11.24
N GLU A 82 1.48 15.03 -11.15
CA GLU A 82 0.44 16.05 -11.34
C GLU A 82 -0.16 16.55 -10.03
N GLN A 83 -0.26 15.69 -9.00
CA GLN A 83 -0.95 16.00 -7.73
C GLN A 83 -0.20 15.42 -6.51
N PRO A 84 1.10 15.73 -6.34
CA PRO A 84 1.93 15.14 -5.28
C PRO A 84 1.38 15.39 -3.86
N GLU A 85 0.63 16.47 -3.65
CA GLU A 85 -0.01 16.82 -2.38
C GLU A 85 -1.11 15.86 -1.93
N GLN A 86 -1.61 15.02 -2.84
CA GLN A 86 -2.54 13.94 -2.51
C GLN A 86 -1.87 12.83 -1.73
N ILE A 87 -0.56 12.64 -1.92
CA ILE A 87 0.24 11.69 -1.14
C ILE A 87 0.69 12.40 0.13
N VAL A 88 0.22 11.93 1.28
CA VAL A 88 0.40 12.62 2.55
C VAL A 88 1.24 11.83 3.55
N TRP A 89 1.39 10.53 3.35
CA TRP A 89 2.15 9.70 4.28
C TRP A 89 2.92 8.59 3.58
N ILE A 90 4.21 8.50 3.89
CA ILE A 90 5.04 7.32 3.63
C ILE A 90 5.37 6.70 4.98
N LYS A 91 4.77 5.55 5.24
CA LYS A 91 4.88 4.79 6.49
C LYS A 91 5.87 3.63 6.30
N PRO A 92 7.05 3.65 6.95
CA PRO A 92 7.90 2.48 7.04
C PRO A 92 7.28 1.47 8.02
N ILE A 93 7.34 0.17 7.67
CA ILE A 93 6.78 -0.93 8.46
C ILE A 93 7.86 -2.01 8.55
N GLN A 94 8.34 -2.27 9.76
CA GLN A 94 9.21 -3.42 10.01
C GLN A 94 8.33 -4.65 10.24
N VAL A 95 8.49 -5.65 9.38
CA VAL A 95 7.80 -6.94 9.48
C VAL A 95 8.82 -7.96 9.98
N SER A 96 8.59 -8.53 11.15
CA SER A 96 9.41 -9.62 11.69
C SER A 96 8.67 -10.94 11.50
N TYR A 97 9.32 -11.92 10.88
CA TYR A 97 8.76 -13.26 10.77
C TYR A 97 9.18 -14.12 11.97
N LYS A 98 8.22 -14.89 12.50
CA LYS A 98 8.47 -15.90 13.54
C LYS A 98 8.24 -17.27 12.94
N THR A 99 9.29 -18.07 12.86
CA THR A 99 9.21 -19.47 12.43
C THR A 99 9.55 -20.36 13.63
N GLY A 100 8.52 -20.79 14.36
CA GLY A 100 8.70 -21.51 15.63
C GLY A 100 9.25 -20.60 16.75
N TRP A 101 10.31 -21.03 17.44
CA TRP A 101 10.96 -20.30 18.55
C TRP A 101 12.04 -19.31 18.11
N ILE A 102 12.36 -19.25 16.82
CA ILE A 102 13.41 -18.38 16.27
C ILE A 102 12.73 -17.25 15.50
N THR A 103 13.10 -16.01 15.83
CA THR A 103 12.71 -14.83 15.04
C THR A 103 13.76 -14.70 13.95
N THR A 104 13.36 -14.96 12.70
CA THR A 104 14.29 -15.03 11.57
C THR A 104 13.79 -14.03 10.54
N ASP A 105 14.65 -13.05 10.25
CA ASP A 105 14.51 -12.02 9.24
C ASP A 105 13.47 -10.90 9.50
N GLN A 106 13.97 -9.67 9.42
CA GLN A 106 13.19 -8.44 9.42
C GLN A 106 13.12 -7.91 7.98
N GLU A 107 11.92 -7.83 7.42
CA GLU A 107 11.69 -7.17 6.14
C GLU A 107 11.18 -5.76 6.37
N LEU A 108 11.72 -4.80 5.61
CA LEU A 108 11.20 -3.44 5.60
C LEU A 108 10.20 -3.27 4.45
N GLN A 109 8.97 -2.95 4.82
CA GLN A 109 7.91 -2.59 3.90
C GLN A 109 7.65 -1.09 3.98
N PHE A 110 7.23 -0.51 2.85
CA PHE A 110 6.76 0.86 2.80
C PHE A 110 5.30 0.88 2.40
N GLN A 111 4.54 1.71 3.09
CA GLN A 111 3.15 1.98 2.77
C GLN A 111 3.02 3.44 2.37
N ILE A 112 2.50 3.70 1.17
CA ILE A 112 2.19 5.04 0.67
C ILE A 112 0.69 5.26 0.85
N LEU A 113 0.30 6.34 1.52
CA LEU A 113 -1.10 6.69 1.77
C LEU A 113 -1.45 8.07 1.21
N THR A 114 -2.68 8.16 0.72
CA THR A 114 -3.25 9.37 0.13
C THR A 114 -4.34 9.97 1.00
N ARG A 115 -4.70 11.23 0.73
CA ARG A 115 -5.85 11.92 1.35
C ARG A 115 -7.18 11.21 1.16
N ASP A 116 -7.30 10.38 0.11
CA ASP A 116 -8.51 9.61 -0.20
C ASP A 116 -8.49 8.19 0.38
N LYS A 117 -7.59 7.92 1.34
CA LYS A 117 -7.40 6.60 1.97
C LYS A 117 -6.99 5.49 0.98
N LEU A 118 -6.54 5.84 -0.24
CA LEU A 118 -5.84 4.86 -1.07
C LEU A 118 -4.50 4.56 -0.43
N LYS A 119 -4.19 3.27 -0.34
CA LYS A 119 -2.95 2.74 0.21
C LYS A 119 -2.35 1.76 -0.78
N ILE A 120 -1.04 1.80 -0.93
CA ILE A 120 -0.24 0.73 -1.53
C ILE A 120 0.84 0.33 -0.53
N ARG A 121 1.17 -0.96 -0.48
CA ARG A 121 2.22 -1.49 0.38
C ARG A 121 3.11 -2.41 -0.42
N PHE A 122 4.42 -2.21 -0.33
CA PHE A 122 5.39 -3.06 -0.99
C PHE A 122 6.66 -3.22 -0.16
N THR A 123 7.31 -4.37 -0.30
CA THR A 123 8.63 -4.66 0.29
C THR A 123 9.73 -4.01 -0.55
N CYS A 124 10.74 -3.48 0.14
CA CYS A 124 11.92 -2.87 -0.46
C CYS A 124 13.20 -3.51 0.08
N ASP A 125 14.07 -3.96 -0.83
CA ASP A 125 15.48 -4.22 -0.49
C ASP A 125 16.24 -2.91 -0.20
N GLU A 126 17.49 -3.00 0.27
CA GLU A 126 18.31 -1.83 0.61
C GLU A 126 18.51 -0.85 -0.56
N GLY A 127 18.66 -1.34 -1.79
CA GLY A 127 18.83 -0.50 -2.97
C GLY A 127 17.53 0.22 -3.38
N GLU A 128 16.41 -0.47 -3.23
CA GLU A 128 15.07 0.05 -3.45
C GLU A 128 14.67 1.08 -2.40
N GLN A 129 15.06 0.88 -1.14
CA GLN A 129 14.85 1.84 -0.05
C GLN A 129 15.48 3.20 -0.37
N LYS A 130 16.74 3.18 -0.79
CA LYS A 130 17.44 4.40 -1.21
C LYS A 130 16.75 5.06 -2.41
N THR A 131 16.31 4.27 -3.38
CA THR A 131 15.60 4.77 -4.56
C THR A 131 14.27 5.44 -4.20
N LEU A 132 13.49 4.80 -3.32
CA LEU A 132 12.23 5.34 -2.81
C LEU A 132 12.45 6.64 -2.05
N PHE A 133 13.44 6.65 -1.16
CA PHE A 133 13.74 7.80 -0.31
C PHE A 133 14.25 9.00 -1.11
N ASP A 134 15.28 8.83 -1.95
CA ASP A 134 15.81 9.90 -2.83
C ASP A 134 14.71 10.47 -3.73
N GLY A 135 13.86 9.60 -4.27
CA GLY A 135 12.75 10.00 -5.11
C GLY A 135 11.66 10.75 -4.35
N ALA A 136 11.23 10.23 -3.21
CA ALA A 136 10.21 10.89 -2.38
C ALA A 136 10.69 12.25 -1.86
N GLN A 137 11.98 12.43 -1.54
CA GLN A 137 12.54 13.74 -1.22
C GLN A 137 12.46 14.74 -2.38
N THR A 138 12.63 14.24 -3.61
CA THR A 138 12.61 15.07 -4.82
C THR A 138 11.19 15.45 -5.22
N TYR A 139 10.26 14.49 -5.23
CA TYR A 139 8.92 14.64 -5.78
C TYR A 139 7.84 14.93 -4.73
N LEU A 140 8.04 14.49 -3.49
CA LEU A 140 7.06 14.54 -2.41
C LEU A 140 7.62 15.23 -1.16
N PRO A 141 8.22 16.43 -1.25
CA PRO A 141 9.00 17.00 -0.15
C PRO A 141 8.17 17.28 1.12
N LYS A 142 6.84 17.45 0.98
CA LYS A 142 5.89 17.73 2.06
C LYS A 142 5.22 16.47 2.63
N VAL A 143 5.53 15.29 2.11
CA VAL A 143 4.93 14.06 2.64
C VAL A 143 5.46 13.81 4.05
N HIS A 144 4.58 13.39 4.97
CA HIS A 144 5.05 12.92 6.25
C HIS A 144 5.80 11.59 6.08
N PHE A 145 6.96 11.46 6.73
CA PHE A 145 7.73 10.22 6.76
C PHE A 145 7.91 9.78 8.22
N GLY A 146 7.45 8.57 8.55
CA GLY A 146 7.53 8.03 9.90
C GLY A 146 6.31 7.21 10.30
N TYR A 147 6.31 6.69 11.52
CA TYR A 147 5.19 5.97 12.10
C TYR A 147 5.15 6.10 13.61
N SER A 148 3.96 6.38 14.15
CA SER A 148 3.57 6.13 15.53
C SER A 148 2.08 5.77 15.56
N ASP A 149 1.62 5.17 16.66
CA ASP A 149 0.19 4.86 16.83
C ASP A 149 -0.65 6.13 16.85
N GLU A 150 -0.14 7.21 17.46
CA GLU A 150 -0.77 8.54 17.47
C GLU A 150 -0.94 9.10 16.05
N VAL A 151 0.13 9.09 15.24
CA VAL A 151 0.07 9.50 13.83
C VAL A 151 -0.95 8.66 13.06
N SER A 152 -1.00 7.34 13.32
CA SER A 152 -1.99 6.47 12.68
C SER A 152 -3.42 6.84 13.04
N HIS A 153 -3.69 7.12 14.33
CA HIS A 153 -5.00 7.55 14.79
C HIS A 153 -5.45 8.87 14.16
N LEU A 154 -4.54 9.84 14.01
CA LEU A 154 -4.84 11.10 13.32
C LEU A 154 -5.21 10.87 11.86
N PHE A 155 -4.45 10.03 11.16
CA PHE A 155 -4.74 9.68 9.77
C PHE A 155 -6.12 9.03 9.64
N ASP A 156 -6.46 8.08 10.51
CA ASP A 156 -7.74 7.38 10.46
C ASP A 156 -8.93 8.32 10.72
N LYS A 157 -8.75 9.28 11.62
CA LYS A 157 -9.73 10.31 11.97
C LYS A 157 -9.98 11.29 10.81
N SER A 158 -8.93 11.86 10.22
CA SER A 158 -9.07 12.85 9.14
C SER A 158 -7.90 12.83 8.14
N PRO A 159 -7.94 11.94 7.12
CA PRO A 159 -6.87 11.87 6.13
C PRO A 159 -6.68 13.15 5.32
N LYS A 160 -7.78 13.89 5.09
CA LYS A 160 -7.75 15.13 4.30
C LYS A 160 -7.06 16.29 5.02
N ALA A 161 -7.18 16.33 6.35
CA ALA A 161 -6.54 17.32 7.22
C ALA A 161 -5.29 16.77 7.92
N PHE A 162 -4.79 15.61 7.47
CA PHE A 162 -3.75 14.88 8.18
C PHE A 162 -2.47 15.70 8.41
N ILE A 163 -1.96 16.36 7.36
CA ILE A 163 -0.74 17.17 7.46
C ILE A 163 -0.93 18.34 8.43
N SER A 164 -2.03 19.08 8.33
CA SER A 164 -2.29 20.21 9.23
C SER A 164 -2.47 19.77 10.68
N GLN A 165 -3.10 18.62 10.93
CA GLN A 165 -3.22 18.05 12.27
C GLN A 165 -1.86 17.66 12.85
N LEU A 166 -1.00 17.04 12.04
CA LEU A 166 0.37 16.73 12.46
C LEU A 166 1.18 17.99 12.78
N GLU A 167 0.99 19.07 12.03
CA GLU A 167 1.65 20.36 12.28
C GLU A 167 1.16 20.99 13.58
N GLU A 168 -0.16 20.99 13.82
CA GLU A 168 -0.79 21.49 15.06
C GLU A 168 -0.32 20.72 16.30
N GLU A 169 -0.14 19.40 16.18
CA GLU A 169 0.32 18.53 17.28
C GLU A 169 1.84 18.45 17.39
N GLY A 170 2.59 19.12 16.51
CA GLY A 170 4.07 19.12 16.53
C GLY A 170 4.70 17.77 16.14
N LEU A 171 3.93 16.87 15.53
CA LEU A 171 4.34 15.53 15.10
C LEU A 171 4.81 15.49 13.63
N TYR A 172 4.60 16.58 12.89
CA TYR A 172 4.91 16.62 11.46
C TYR A 172 6.40 16.49 11.17
N GLN A 173 6.74 15.44 10.42
CA GLN A 173 8.09 15.17 9.92
C GLN A 173 8.07 15.10 8.39
N PRO A 174 8.35 16.20 7.67
CA PRO A 174 8.44 16.18 6.21
C PRO A 174 9.65 15.36 5.76
N ILE A 175 9.52 14.54 4.73
CA ILE A 175 10.64 13.73 4.23
C ILE A 175 11.88 14.57 3.84
N ALA A 176 11.65 15.82 3.43
CA ALA A 176 12.72 16.75 3.09
C ALA A 176 13.63 17.10 4.28
N SER A 177 13.17 16.98 5.54
CA SER A 177 14.01 17.25 6.72
C SER A 177 15.17 16.27 6.84
N PHE A 178 15.00 15.05 6.34
CA PHE A 178 16.00 13.99 6.40
C PHE A 178 17.12 14.14 5.35
N ALA A 179 16.98 15.05 4.37
CA ALA A 179 18.00 15.28 3.34
C ALA A 179 19.28 15.93 3.91
N ARG A 180 19.18 16.62 5.05
CA ARG A 180 20.30 17.30 5.72
C ARG A 180 21.08 16.42 6.69
N ALA A 181 20.59 15.21 7.00
CA ALA A 181 21.22 14.33 8.00
C ALA A 181 22.30 13.40 7.41
N GLN A 182 22.51 13.42 6.09
CA GLN A 182 23.46 12.55 5.38
C GLN A 182 24.52 13.31 4.55
N SER A 183 24.60 14.64 4.70
CA SER A 183 25.70 15.47 4.19
C SER A 183 26.69 15.77 5.29
#